data_AF-A0A1C5XRA4-F1
#
_entry.id   AF-A0A1C5XRA4-F1
#
_cell.length_a   1.000
_cell.length_b   1.000
_cell.length_c   1.000
_cell.angle_alpha   90.00
_cell.angle_beta   90.00
_cell.angle_gamma   90.00
#
_symmetry.space_group_name_H-M   'P 1'
#
loop_
_entity.id
_entity.type
_entity.pdbx_description
1 polymer ?
#
loop_
_entity_poly.entity_id
_entity_poly.type
_entity_poly.pdbx_seq_one_letter_code
_entity_poly.pdbx_strand_id
1 'polypeptide(L)'
;MVGHKQNGDPIFRYVLAKTQKELLAKLHRDMDLYQDAQLTEDSRMTLGDYLDRWMEEYGAVTLRPNTLRSYEQYIRCYVKPYLGGKIISRITRLDIQKLYQKLKKEGRVHDHPEYGYELSDTMVLRIHAMLHRCLKDAERDHIIPYNPTDGTKLPKNSYKPKQVLDREQMDAFLAAVDKNET
;
A
#
# COMPACT_ATOMS: atom_id res chain seq x y z
N MET A 1 27.17 -3.46 7.58
CA MET A 1 27.00 -2.32 6.66
C MET A 1 25.93 -2.71 5.67
N VAL A 2 24.98 -1.82 5.35
CA VAL A 2 23.80 -2.15 4.52
C VAL A 2 23.64 -1.25 3.29
N GLY A 3 24.62 -0.39 3.03
CA GLY A 3 24.53 0.62 1.98
C GLY A 3 25.47 1.79 2.24
N HIS A 4 25.39 2.81 1.39
CA HIS A 4 26.20 4.01 1.45
C HIS A 4 25.35 5.27 1.30
N LYS A 5 25.84 6.34 1.92
CA LYS A 5 25.34 7.69 1.79
C LYS A 5 25.77 8.32 0.47
N GLN A 6 25.17 9.46 0.10
CA GLN A 6 25.62 10.21 -1.09
C GLN A 6 27.08 10.69 -0.97
N ASN A 7 27.51 10.99 0.26
CA ASN A 7 28.90 11.39 0.56
C ASN A 7 29.88 10.21 0.66
N GLY A 8 29.44 8.97 0.38
CA GLY A 8 30.25 7.76 0.46
C GLY A 8 30.35 7.11 1.84
N ASP A 9 29.79 7.72 2.89
CA ASP A 9 29.83 7.13 4.24
C ASP A 9 29.00 5.84 4.31
N PRO A 10 29.46 4.81 5.05
CA PRO A 10 28.71 3.58 5.21
C PRO A 10 27.46 3.77 6.07
N ILE A 11 26.37 3.13 5.67
CA ILE A 11 25.14 3.04 6.46
C ILE A 11 25.20 1.78 7.31
N PHE A 12 25.19 1.98 8.63
CA PHE A 12 25.06 0.91 9.61
C PHE A 12 23.62 0.78 10.11
N ARG A 13 23.25 -0.44 10.52
CA ARG A 13 22.01 -0.72 11.24
C ARG A 13 22.34 -1.42 12.54
N TYR A 14 21.69 -0.98 13.61
CA TYR A 14 21.83 -1.53 14.94
C TYR A 14 20.57 -2.29 15.30
N VAL A 15 20.77 -3.45 15.92
CA VAL A 15 19.70 -4.34 16.35
C VAL A 15 19.81 -4.50 17.87
N LEU A 16 18.68 -4.37 18.55
CA LEU A 16 18.59 -4.51 20.01
C LEU A 16 17.59 -5.60 20.37
N ALA A 17 17.91 -6.39 21.39
CA ALA A 17 17.02 -7.40 21.95
C ALA A 17 17.30 -7.59 23.44
N LYS A 18 16.34 -8.18 24.17
CA LYS A 18 16.47 -8.39 25.62
C LYS A 18 17.37 -9.58 25.97
N THR A 19 17.52 -10.53 25.04
CA THR A 19 18.34 -11.73 25.24
C THR A 19 19.33 -11.91 24.08
N GLN A 20 20.44 -12.59 24.35
CA GLN A 20 21.44 -12.93 23.33
C GLN A 20 20.84 -13.78 22.19
N LYS A 21 19.98 -14.75 22.53
CA LYS A 21 19.30 -15.60 21.55
C LYS A 21 18.44 -14.80 20.58
N GLU A 22 17.64 -13.87 21.10
CA GLU A 22 16.84 -12.98 20.26
C GLU A 22 17.70 -12.02 19.43
N LEU A 23 18.80 -11.51 20.02
CA LEU A 23 19.72 -10.61 19.33
C LEU A 23 20.33 -11.31 18.11
N LEU A 24 20.88 -12.51 18.29
CA LEU A 24 21.47 -13.31 17.21
C LEU A 24 20.44 -13.64 16.13
N ALA A 25 19.22 -14.03 16.52
CA ALA A 25 18.16 -14.33 15.56
C ALA A 25 17.76 -13.09 14.72
N LYS A 26 17.70 -11.91 15.33
CA LYS A 26 17.44 -10.66 14.60
C LYS A 26 18.63 -10.26 13.73
N LEU A 27 19.86 -10.43 14.21
CA LEU A 27 21.07 -10.10 13.48
C LEU A 27 21.19 -10.96 12.21
N HIS A 28 21.04 -12.28 12.32
CA HIS A 28 21.11 -13.17 11.15
C HIS A 28 20.03 -12.83 10.13
N ARG A 29 18.80 -12.60 10.59
CA ARG A 29 17.71 -12.17 9.71
C ARG A 29 18.04 -10.88 8.96
N ASP A 30 18.57 -9.87 9.66
CA ASP A 30 18.91 -8.60 9.04
C ASP A 30 20.12 -8.77 8.08
N MET A 31 21.10 -9.60 8.44
CA MET A 31 22.23 -9.92 7.54
C MET A 31 21.75 -10.56 6.24
N ASP A 32 20.89 -11.58 6.32
CA ASP A 32 20.33 -12.25 5.14
C ASP A 32 19.49 -11.28 4.29
N LEU A 33 18.74 -10.38 4.94
CA LEU A 33 17.85 -9.43 4.28
C LEU A 33 18.59 -8.35 3.49
N TYR A 34 19.71 -7.88 4.04
CA TYR A 34 20.52 -6.82 3.44
C TYR A 34 21.78 -7.37 2.78
N GLN A 35 21.87 -8.69 2.58
CA GLN A 35 22.96 -9.30 1.86
C GLN A 35 23.00 -8.70 0.46
N ASP A 36 24.14 -8.10 0.09
CA ASP A 36 24.37 -7.38 -1.16
C ASP A 36 23.48 -6.14 -1.40
N ALA A 37 22.69 -5.71 -0.41
CA ALA A 37 21.87 -4.51 -0.53
C ALA A 37 22.75 -3.24 -0.51
N GLN A 38 22.56 -2.36 -1.49
CA GLN A 38 23.22 -1.06 -1.56
C GLN A 38 22.24 0.07 -1.21
N LEU A 39 21.76 0.08 0.03
CA LEU A 39 20.73 1.04 0.41
C LEU A 39 21.22 2.48 0.45
N THR A 40 20.34 3.40 0.09
CA THR A 40 20.55 4.83 0.23
C THR A 40 20.12 5.34 1.62
N GLU A 41 20.42 6.61 1.91
CA GLU A 41 20.03 7.30 3.15
C GLU A 41 18.52 7.30 3.37
N ASP A 42 17.79 7.38 2.27
CA ASP A 42 16.33 7.37 2.24
C ASP A 42 15.74 6.09 2.81
N SER A 43 16.51 5.00 2.91
CA SER A 43 16.06 3.77 3.56
C SER A 43 15.62 3.97 5.03
N ARG A 44 15.96 5.10 5.65
CA ARG A 44 15.57 5.45 7.03
C ARG A 44 14.33 6.34 7.13
N MET A 45 13.72 6.78 6.03
CA MET A 45 12.48 7.55 6.10
C MET A 45 11.28 6.67 6.48
N THR A 46 10.20 7.31 6.93
CA THR A 46 8.95 6.61 7.16
C THR A 46 8.25 6.31 5.83
N LEU A 47 7.39 5.29 5.81
CA LEU A 47 6.56 5.00 4.65
C LEU A 47 5.67 6.19 4.29
N GLY A 48 5.14 6.89 5.30
CA GLY A 48 4.29 8.06 5.11
C GLY A 48 5.01 9.15 4.30
N ASP A 49 6.22 9.49 4.72
CA ASP A 49 7.03 10.51 4.05
C ASP A 49 7.43 10.07 2.64
N TYR A 50 7.80 8.81 2.47
CA TYR A 50 8.08 8.26 1.15
C TYR A 50 6.88 8.34 0.21
N LEU A 51 5.69 8.00 0.69
CA LEU A 51 4.47 8.03 -0.12
C LEU A 51 4.09 9.46 -0.52
N ASP A 52 4.31 10.45 0.34
CA ASP A 52 4.10 11.86 0.00
C ASP A 52 5.06 12.28 -1.11
N ARG A 53 6.35 12.02 -0.93
CA ARG A 53 7.37 12.32 -1.93
C ARG A 53 7.08 11.62 -3.27
N TRP A 54 6.72 10.34 -3.23
CA TRP A 54 6.38 9.57 -4.43
C TRP A 54 5.15 10.13 -5.15
N MET A 55 4.15 10.63 -4.42
CA MET A 55 2.98 11.28 -5.02
C MET A 55 3.33 12.63 -5.66
N GLU A 56 4.22 13.41 -5.05
CA GLU A 56 4.67 14.70 -5.59
C GLU A 56 5.56 14.53 -6.82
N GLU A 57 6.53 13.62 -6.78
CA GLU A 57 7.53 13.45 -7.84
C GLU A 57 7.00 12.62 -9.02
N TYR A 58 6.38 11.47 -8.73
CA TYR A 58 5.89 10.54 -9.76
C TYR A 58 4.41 10.73 -10.06
N GLY A 59 3.60 10.82 -8.99
CA GLY A 59 2.15 10.85 -9.09
C GLY A 59 1.64 12.03 -9.90
N ALA A 60 2.04 13.25 -9.53
CA ALA A 60 1.58 14.49 -10.14
C ALA A 60 1.98 14.64 -11.62
N VAL A 61 3.13 14.07 -12.01
CA VAL A 61 3.66 14.19 -13.37
C VAL A 61 3.08 13.13 -14.31
N THR A 62 2.84 11.91 -13.81
CA THR A 62 2.58 10.73 -14.67
C THR A 62 1.12 10.26 -14.62
N LEU A 63 0.39 10.52 -13.53
CA LEU A 63 -0.95 9.96 -13.33
C LEU A 63 -2.06 10.88 -13.83
N ARG A 64 -3.11 10.28 -14.38
CA ARG A 64 -4.35 11.02 -14.68
C ARG A 64 -4.99 11.55 -13.39
N PRO A 65 -5.68 12.69 -13.42
CA PRO A 65 -6.24 13.32 -12.21
C PRO A 65 -7.10 12.40 -11.33
N ASN A 66 -7.94 11.56 -11.94
CA ASN A 66 -8.78 10.62 -11.18
C ASN A 66 -7.96 9.52 -10.48
N THR A 67 -6.88 9.05 -11.10
CA THR A 67 -5.98 8.06 -10.51
C THR A 67 -5.22 8.66 -9.36
N LEU A 68 -4.70 9.89 -9.55
CA LEU A 68 -4.01 10.64 -8.51
C LEU A 68 -4.90 10.80 -7.27
N ARG A 69 -6.12 11.32 -7.44
CA ARG A 69 -7.10 11.47 -6.35
C ARG A 69 -7.40 10.14 -5.64
N SER A 70 -7.51 9.05 -6.41
CA SER A 70 -7.73 7.72 -5.83
C SER A 70 -6.54 7.27 -4.99
N TYR A 71 -5.31 7.48 -5.48
CA TYR A 71 -4.09 7.12 -4.76
C TYR A 71 -3.91 7.96 -3.49
N GLU A 72 -4.16 9.27 -3.53
CA GLU A 72 -4.17 10.14 -2.35
C GLU A 72 -5.13 9.61 -1.28
N GLN A 73 -6.36 9.26 -1.69
CA GLN A 73 -7.33 8.66 -0.79
C GLN A 73 -6.81 7.34 -0.21
N TYR A 74 -6.18 6.48 -1.02
CA TYR A 74 -5.67 5.20 -0.55
C TYR A 74 -4.57 5.36 0.49
N ILE A 75 -3.63 6.26 0.21
CA ILE A 75 -2.52 6.59 1.09
C ILE A 75 -3.05 7.14 2.41
N ARG A 76 -3.91 8.17 2.35
CA ARG A 76 -4.43 8.87 3.54
C ARG A 76 -5.32 7.99 4.41
N CYS A 77 -6.24 7.25 3.80
CA CYS A 77 -7.29 6.53 4.54
C CYS A 77 -6.91 5.09 4.89
N TYR A 78 -6.08 4.43 4.09
CA TYR A 78 -5.84 2.99 4.24
C TYR A 78 -4.41 2.59 4.50
N VAL A 79 -3.41 3.41 4.16
CA VAL A 79 -2.00 3.03 4.36
C VAL A 79 -1.38 3.74 5.55
N LYS A 80 -1.40 5.08 5.53
CA LYS A 80 -0.77 5.92 6.56
C LYS A 80 -1.26 5.62 7.97
N PRO A 81 -2.57 5.40 8.24
CA PRO A 81 -3.04 5.12 9.59
C PRO A 81 -2.43 3.87 10.24
N TYR A 82 -1.93 2.93 9.43
CA TYR A 82 -1.44 1.64 9.92
C TYR A 82 0.07 1.47 9.76
N LEU A 83 0.64 1.90 8.64
CA LEU A 83 2.05 1.70 8.30
C LEU A 83 2.81 3.01 8.08
N GLY A 84 2.15 4.16 8.11
CA GLY A 84 2.75 5.46 7.77
C GLY A 84 3.98 5.78 8.60
N GLY A 85 3.91 5.61 9.93
CA GLY A 85 5.05 5.88 10.83
C GLY A 85 6.15 4.81 10.82
N LYS A 86 6.01 3.72 10.06
CA LYS A 86 7.01 2.66 10.01
C LYS A 86 8.10 3.02 9.01
N ILE A 87 9.36 2.78 9.38
CA ILE A 87 10.51 2.96 8.47
C ILE A 87 10.32 2.09 7.23
N ILE A 88 10.41 2.68 6.04
CA ILE A 88 10.06 2.03 4.76
C ILE A 88 10.85 0.73 4.54
N SER A 89 12.15 0.75 4.76
CA SER A 89 13.03 -0.42 4.61
C SER A 89 12.81 -1.52 5.66
N ARG A 90 12.02 -1.26 6.71
CA ARG A 90 11.66 -2.23 7.75
C ARG A 90 10.27 -2.82 7.55
N ILE A 91 9.56 -2.43 6.49
CA ILE A 91 8.29 -3.04 6.15
C ILE A 91 8.56 -4.46 5.67
N THR A 92 7.84 -5.40 6.27
CA THR A 92 7.92 -6.82 5.92
C THR A 92 6.65 -7.23 5.19
N ARG A 93 6.73 -8.34 4.45
CA ARG A 93 5.56 -9.02 3.88
C ARG A 93 4.45 -9.27 4.91
N LEU A 94 4.82 -9.58 6.16
CA LEU A 94 3.86 -9.82 7.23
C LEU A 94 3.09 -8.54 7.61
N ASP A 95 3.74 -7.38 7.60
CA ASP A 95 3.06 -6.10 7.86
C ASP A 95 2.04 -5.79 6.77
N ILE A 96 2.41 -6.00 5.50
CA ILE A 96 1.51 -5.83 4.36
C ILE A 96 0.33 -6.81 4.46
N GLN A 97 0.59 -8.07 4.81
CA GLN A 97 -0.47 -9.06 4.98
C GLN A 97 -1.45 -8.67 6.11
N LYS A 98 -0.93 -8.20 7.25
CA LYS A 98 -1.74 -7.72 8.37
C LYS A 98 -2.57 -6.51 7.97
N LEU A 99 -1.99 -5.59 7.19
CA LEU A 99 -2.72 -4.46 6.63
C LEU A 99 -3.91 -4.94 5.81
N TYR A 100 -3.71 -5.83 4.84
CA TYR A 100 -4.80 -6.31 3.98
C TYR A 100 -5.89 -7.05 4.77
N GLN A 101 -5.51 -7.87 5.75
CA GLN A 101 -6.48 -8.55 6.63
C GLN A 101 -7.30 -7.56 7.45
N LYS A 102 -6.66 -6.51 7.97
CA LYS A 102 -7.34 -5.46 8.74
C LYS A 102 -8.29 -4.67 7.85
N LEU A 103 -7.82 -4.21 6.69
CA LEU A 103 -8.64 -3.50 5.71
C LEU A 103 -9.84 -4.33 5.27
N LYS A 104 -9.67 -5.64 5.08
CA LYS A 104 -10.78 -6.52 4.70
C LYS A 104 -11.90 -6.51 5.75
N LYS A 105 -11.55 -6.53 7.04
CA LYS A 105 -12.50 -6.62 8.15
C LYS A 105 -13.11 -5.28 8.57
N GLU A 106 -12.31 -4.21 8.56
CA GLU A 106 -12.70 -2.92 9.15
C GLU A 106 -12.11 -1.72 8.38
N GLY A 107 -11.82 -1.91 7.10
CA GLY A 107 -11.18 -0.88 6.27
C GLY A 107 -12.15 0.14 5.68
N ARG A 108 -13.47 0.00 5.84
CA ARG A 108 -14.41 1.00 5.31
C ARG A 108 -14.37 2.26 6.16
N VAL A 109 -14.39 3.42 5.51
CA VAL A 109 -14.36 4.72 6.22
C VAL A 109 -15.71 5.04 6.86
N HIS A 110 -16.80 4.60 6.22
CA HIS A 110 -18.17 4.79 6.68
C HIS A 110 -18.85 3.43 6.79
N ASP A 111 -19.80 3.32 7.72
CA ASP A 111 -20.61 2.13 7.90
C ASP A 111 -21.46 1.83 6.64
N HIS A 112 -21.76 0.56 6.40
CA HIS A 112 -22.61 0.10 5.31
C HIS A 112 -23.71 -0.81 5.84
N PRO A 113 -24.99 -0.60 5.48
CA PRO A 113 -26.12 -1.35 6.05
C PRO A 113 -25.97 -2.88 5.98
N GLU A 114 -25.45 -3.39 4.86
CA GLU A 114 -25.29 -4.84 4.63
C GLU A 114 -23.91 -5.40 5.02
N TYR A 115 -22.86 -4.56 5.01
CA TYR A 115 -21.47 -5.04 5.02
C TYR A 115 -20.64 -4.40 6.15
N GLY A 116 -21.27 -3.58 6.99
CA GLY A 116 -20.61 -2.84 8.06
C GLY A 116 -19.38 -2.08 7.58
N TYR A 117 -18.29 -2.24 8.33
CA TYR A 117 -16.97 -1.66 8.03
C TYR A 117 -16.09 -2.53 7.12
N GLU A 118 -16.62 -3.60 6.53
CA GLU A 118 -15.83 -4.45 5.63
C GLU A 118 -15.52 -3.75 4.31
N LEU A 119 -14.29 -3.94 3.83
CA LEU A 119 -13.84 -3.42 2.54
C LEU A 119 -13.96 -4.48 1.45
N SER A 120 -14.40 -4.07 0.26
CA SER A 120 -14.53 -4.99 -0.88
C SER A 120 -13.17 -5.55 -1.34
N ASP A 121 -13.19 -6.75 -1.93
CA ASP A 121 -11.98 -7.40 -2.45
C ASP A 121 -11.29 -6.55 -3.53
N THR A 122 -12.08 -5.97 -4.44
CA THR A 122 -11.61 -5.08 -5.49
C THR A 122 -10.86 -3.88 -4.90
N MET A 123 -11.31 -3.36 -3.77
CA MET A 123 -10.66 -2.21 -3.16
C MET A 123 -9.32 -2.58 -2.51
N VAL A 124 -9.24 -3.75 -1.84
CA VAL A 124 -7.97 -4.28 -1.34
C VAL A 124 -6.98 -4.51 -2.50
N LEU A 125 -7.45 -5.03 -3.63
CA LEU A 125 -6.64 -5.20 -4.84
C LEU A 125 -6.13 -3.87 -5.42
N ARG A 126 -6.95 -2.81 -5.41
CA ARG A 126 -6.53 -1.47 -5.86
C ARG A 126 -5.47 -0.85 -4.95
N ILE A 127 -5.63 -1.00 -3.63
CA ILE A 127 -4.64 -0.54 -2.65
C ILE A 127 -3.34 -1.33 -2.82
N HIS A 128 -3.43 -2.64 -3.01
CA HIS A 128 -2.27 -3.48 -3.32
C HIS A 128 -1.55 -3.02 -4.59
N ALA A 129 -2.27 -2.79 -5.69
CA ALA A 129 -1.67 -2.37 -6.95
C ALA A 129 -0.88 -1.05 -6.81
N MET A 130 -1.45 -0.08 -6.08
CA MET A 130 -0.76 1.19 -5.79
C MET A 130 0.50 0.95 -4.94
N LEU A 131 0.37 0.22 -3.82
CA LEU A 131 1.50 -0.09 -2.92
C LEU A 131 2.60 -0.88 -3.61
N HIS A 132 2.22 -1.88 -4.41
CA HIS A 132 3.17 -2.68 -5.16
C HIS A 132 3.96 -1.80 -6.12
N ARG A 133 3.29 -0.87 -6.81
CA ARG A 133 3.96 0.06 -7.74
C ARG A 133 4.96 0.97 -7.03
N CYS A 134 4.53 1.69 -5.98
CA CYS A 134 5.42 2.65 -5.31
C CYS A 134 6.58 1.96 -4.58
N LEU A 135 6.38 0.75 -4.06
CA LEU A 135 7.47 -0.03 -3.45
C LEU A 135 8.37 -0.69 -4.50
N LYS A 136 7.88 -0.94 -5.72
CA LYS A 136 8.74 -1.35 -6.84
C LYS A 136 9.67 -0.22 -7.27
N ASP A 137 9.17 1.01 -7.30
CA ASP A 137 10.00 2.20 -7.53
C ASP A 137 11.03 2.36 -6.39
N ALA A 138 10.61 2.20 -5.13
CA ALA A 138 11.52 2.26 -3.97
C ALA A 138 12.63 1.20 -4.02
N GLU A 139 12.33 0.00 -4.51
CA GLU A 139 13.29 -1.08 -4.68
C GLU A 139 14.30 -0.74 -5.79
N ARG A 140 13.82 -0.25 -6.94
CA ARG A 140 14.67 0.21 -8.05
C ARG A 140 15.62 1.33 -7.60
N ASP A 141 15.14 2.23 -6.76
CA ASP A 141 15.88 3.39 -6.29
C ASP A 141 16.71 3.07 -5.02
N HIS A 142 16.84 1.78 -4.68
CA HIS A 142 17.61 1.25 -3.55
C HIS A 142 17.23 1.85 -2.17
N ILE A 143 15.99 2.28 -2.00
CA ILE A 143 15.43 2.74 -0.72
C ILE A 143 15.05 1.53 0.15
N ILE A 144 14.58 0.46 -0.50
CA ILE A 144 14.27 -0.82 0.14
C ILE A 144 15.03 -1.96 -0.54
N PRO A 145 15.38 -3.04 0.19
CA PRO A 145 16.14 -4.14 -0.38
C PRO A 145 15.31 -5.03 -1.34
N TYR A 146 14.00 -5.12 -1.12
CA TYR A 146 13.05 -5.86 -1.95
C TYR A 146 11.65 -5.30 -1.75
N ASN A 147 10.73 -5.58 -2.68
CA ASN A 147 9.34 -5.17 -2.54
C ASN A 147 8.56 -6.10 -1.57
N PRO A 148 8.11 -5.62 -0.38
CA PRO A 148 7.44 -6.46 0.60
C PRO A 148 6.02 -6.89 0.19
N THR A 149 5.46 -6.33 -0.88
CA THR A 149 4.16 -6.77 -1.41
C THR A 149 4.26 -8.08 -2.21
N ASP A 150 5.46 -8.44 -2.67
CA ASP A 150 5.67 -9.65 -3.45
C ASP A 150 5.38 -10.89 -2.62
N GLY A 151 4.57 -11.81 -3.16
CA GLY A 151 4.16 -13.04 -2.46
C GLY A 151 3.15 -12.84 -1.34
N THR A 152 2.48 -11.68 -1.25
CA THR A 152 1.34 -11.48 -0.36
C THR A 152 0.10 -12.24 -0.84
N LYS A 153 -0.73 -12.71 0.10
CA LYS A 153 -1.98 -13.39 -0.23
C LYS A 153 -3.09 -12.35 -0.39
N LEU A 154 -3.58 -12.24 -1.62
CA LEU A 154 -4.64 -11.30 -2.01
C LEU A 154 -6.00 -12.00 -2.11
N PRO A 155 -7.10 -11.26 -1.89
CA PRO A 155 -8.43 -11.78 -2.18
C PRO A 155 -8.58 -12.07 -3.68
N LYS A 156 -9.44 -13.04 -4.03
CA LYS A 156 -9.77 -13.32 -5.43
C LYS A 156 -10.57 -12.16 -6.00
N ASN A 157 -10.32 -11.83 -7.26
CA ASN A 157 -11.13 -10.83 -7.95
C ASN A 157 -12.56 -11.37 -8.12
N SER A 158 -13.54 -10.76 -7.43
CA SER A 158 -14.95 -11.11 -7.55
C SER A 158 -15.59 -10.19 -8.60
N TYR A 159 -15.78 -10.72 -9.80
CA TYR A 159 -16.54 -10.03 -10.84
C TYR A 159 -18.04 -10.29 -10.62
N LYS A 160 -18.79 -9.24 -10.25
CA LYS A 160 -20.25 -9.29 -10.34
C LYS A 160 -20.65 -8.90 -11.77
N PRO A 161 -21.44 -9.72 -12.49
CA PRO A 161 -21.92 -9.34 -13.81
C PRO A 161 -22.71 -8.04 -13.71
N LYS A 162 -22.43 -7.10 -14.61
CA LYS A 162 -23.23 -5.87 -14.71
C LYS A 162 -24.59 -6.25 -15.27
N GLN A 163 -25.66 -5.87 -14.59
CA GLN A 163 -27.01 -5.99 -15.14
C GLN A 163 -27.15 -4.96 -16.27
N VAL A 164 -27.58 -5.44 -17.44
CA VAL A 164 -28.02 -4.58 -18.54
C VAL A 164 -29.50 -4.32 -18.33
N LEU A 165 -29.92 -3.06 -18.40
CA LEU A 165 -31.33 -2.70 -18.32
C LEU A 165 -32.07 -3.35 -19.49
N ASP A 166 -33.13 -4.09 -19.19
CA ASP A 166 -34.08 -4.51 -20.21
C ASP A 166 -34.98 -3.32 -20.62
N ARG A 167 -35.85 -3.56 -21.61
CA ARG A 167 -36.70 -2.50 -22.16
C ARG A 167 -37.68 -1.95 -21.13
N GLU A 168 -38.27 -2.81 -20.31
CA GLU A 168 -39.23 -2.38 -19.27
C GLU A 168 -38.54 -1.54 -18.19
N GLN A 169 -37.33 -1.94 -17.79
CA GLN A 169 -36.49 -1.19 -16.85
C GLN A 169 -36.02 0.14 -17.43
N MET A 170 -35.73 0.19 -18.74
CA MET A 170 -35.38 1.44 -19.43
C MET A 170 -36.58 2.40 -19.47
N ASP A 171 -37.75 1.91 -19.85
CA ASP A 171 -38.97 2.73 -19.92
C ASP A 171 -39.34 3.27 -18.52
N ALA A 172 -39.22 2.44 -17.48
CA ALA A 172 -39.41 2.85 -16.10
C ALA A 172 -38.38 3.89 -15.64
N PHE A 173 -37.12 3.75 -16.06
CA PHE A 173 -36.07 4.73 -15.75
C PHE A 173 -36.35 6.08 -16.40
N LEU A 174 -36.71 6.10 -17.69
CA LEU A 174 -37.03 7.33 -18.42
C LEU A 174 -38.24 8.06 -17.81
N ALA A 175 -39.31 7.33 -17.49
CA ALA A 175 -40.49 7.91 -16.85
C ALA A 175 -40.20 8.50 -15.46
N ALA A 176 -39.20 7.99 -14.74
CA ALA A 176 -38.77 8.55 -13.45
C ALA A 176 -37.91 9.81 -13.60
N VAL A 177 -37.14 9.93 -14.69
CA VAL A 177 -36.36 11.14 -15.00
C VAL A 177 -37.29 12.30 -15.33
N ASP A 178 -38.28 12.08 -16.20
CA ASP A 178 -39.23 13.13 -16.62
C ASP A 178 -40.00 13.74 -15.43
N LYS A 179 -40.32 12.93 -14.42
CA LYS A 179 -41.02 13.39 -13.20
C LYS A 179 -40.16 14.22 -12.25
N ASN A 180 -38.83 14.09 -12.31
CA ASN A 180 -37.89 14.83 -11.45
C ASN A 180 -37.45 16.17 -12.06
N GLU A 181 -37.76 16.40 -13.34
CA GLU A 181 -37.51 17.69 -14.04
C GLU A 181 -38.72 18.65 -13.99
N THR A 182 -39.82 18.26 -13.34
CA THR A 182 -41.02 19.10 -13.12
C THR A 182 -41.13 19.56 -11.67
#